data_AF-A0A8T7C0M4-F1
#
_entry.id   AF-A0A8T7C0M4-F1
#
_cell.length_a   1.000
_cell.length_b   1.000
_cell.length_c   1.000
_cell.angle_alpha   90.00
_cell.angle_beta   90.00
_cell.angle_gamma   90.00
#
_symmetry.space_group_name_H-M   'P 1'
#
loop_
_entity.id
_entity.type
_entity.pdbx_description
1 polymer ?
#
loop_
_entity_poly.entity_id
_entity_poly.type
_entity_poly.pdbx_seq_one_letter_code
_entity_poly.pdbx_strand_id
1 'polypeptide(L)'
;LDMALAGAGFDVDKDIEAITVNRWAHGYSYSPDLLWEPDWPDDASKPWVIGRQLCGRIAIANSDAGASADTNSAITHAHRAVSELA
;
A
#
# COMPACT_ATOMS: atom_id res chain seq x y z
N LEU A 1 -25.16 -5.64 10.40
CA LEU A 1 -25.17 -6.85 9.54
C LEU A 1 -26.59 -7.35 9.30
N ASP A 2 -27.53 -6.92 10.15
CA ASP A 2 -28.98 -7.23 10.11
C ASP A 2 -29.70 -6.83 8.82
N MET A 3 -29.14 -5.91 8.03
CA MET A 3 -29.73 -5.52 6.75
C MET A 3 -29.11 -6.25 5.55
N ALA A 4 -27.81 -6.52 5.59
CA ALA A 4 -27.09 -7.11 4.47
C ALA A 4 -27.26 -8.63 4.40
N LEU A 5 -27.36 -9.31 5.56
CA LEU A 5 -27.34 -10.77 5.64
C LEU A 5 -28.63 -11.40 6.22
N ALA A 6 -29.57 -10.62 6.75
CA ALA A 6 -30.77 -11.20 7.39
C ALA A 6 -31.68 -11.98 6.42
N GLY A 7 -31.72 -11.63 5.13
CA GLY A 7 -32.46 -12.40 4.13
C GLY A 7 -31.96 -13.84 3.96
N ALA A 8 -30.72 -14.11 4.39
CA ALA A 8 -30.11 -15.43 4.44
C ALA A 8 -30.20 -16.10 5.83
N GLY A 9 -30.89 -15.48 6.80
CA GLY A 9 -31.12 -16.03 8.13
C GLY A 9 -30.04 -15.70 9.18
N PHE A 10 -29.11 -14.79 8.90
CA PHE A 10 -28.08 -14.35 9.86
C PHE A 10 -28.68 -13.45 10.96
N ASP A 11 -28.47 -13.80 12.23
CA ASP A 11 -28.87 -13.06 13.42
C ASP A 11 -27.63 -12.46 14.12
N VAL A 12 -27.43 -11.14 14.02
CA VAL A 12 -26.22 -10.46 14.52
C VAL A 12 -26.01 -10.64 16.02
N ASP A 13 -27.09 -10.74 16.79
CA ASP A 13 -27.03 -10.86 18.25
C ASP A 13 -26.59 -12.26 18.70
N LYS A 14 -26.63 -13.25 17.80
CA LYS A 14 -26.34 -14.66 18.12
C LYS A 14 -25.20 -15.26 17.34
N ASP A 15 -25.00 -14.85 16.09
CA ASP A 15 -24.13 -15.53 15.15
C ASP A 15 -22.72 -14.93 15.07
N ILE A 16 -22.46 -13.79 15.72
CA ILE A 16 -21.12 -13.20 15.82
C ILE A 16 -20.38 -13.79 17.03
N GLU A 17 -19.37 -14.60 16.76
CA GLU A 17 -18.48 -15.15 17.81
C GLU A 17 -17.50 -14.09 18.36
N ALA A 18 -16.91 -13.28 17.48
CA ALA A 18 -15.92 -12.28 17.88
C ALA A 18 -15.81 -11.11 16.90
N ILE A 19 -15.38 -9.96 17.41
CA ILE A 19 -15.02 -8.77 16.64
C ILE A 19 -13.60 -8.36 17.04
N THR A 20 -12.70 -8.22 16.06
CA THR A 20 -11.36 -7.67 16.27
C THR A 20 -11.22 -6.37 15.49
N VAL A 21 -10.69 -5.34 16.15
CA VAL A 21 -10.44 -4.03 15.53
C VAL A 21 -8.95 -3.72 15.58
N ASN A 22 -8.34 -3.52 14.41
CA ASN A 22 -6.95 -3.12 14.28
C ASN A 22 -6.87 -1.72 13.65
N ARG A 23 -6.19 -0.77 14.31
CA ARG A 23 -5.97 0.58 13.78
C ARG A 23 -4.50 0.78 13.42
N TRP A 24 -4.23 0.91 12.13
CA TRP A 24 -2.90 1.19 11.60
C TRP A 24 -2.89 2.60 11.02
N ALA A 25 -2.33 3.56 11.76
CA ALA A 25 -2.31 4.97 11.34
C ALA A 25 -1.52 5.18 10.02
N HIS A 26 -0.51 4.34 9.77
CA HIS A 26 0.29 4.30 8.54
C HIS A 26 0.34 2.87 8.01
N GLY A 27 -0.84 2.28 7.75
CA GLY A 27 -0.96 0.89 7.28
C GLY A 27 -0.75 0.70 5.77
N TYR A 28 -0.86 1.77 4.99
CA TYR A 28 -0.76 1.74 3.54
C TYR A 28 0.22 2.81 3.06
N SER A 29 1.03 2.47 2.07
CA SER A 29 1.75 3.49 1.30
C SER A 29 0.77 4.27 0.43
N TYR A 30 1.24 5.37 -0.13
CA TYR A 30 0.52 6.07 -1.20
C TYR A 30 0.27 5.15 -2.40
N SER A 31 -0.88 5.31 -3.06
CA SER A 31 -1.21 4.73 -4.38
C SER A 31 -1.85 5.81 -5.26
N PRO A 32 -1.45 5.98 -6.53
CA PRO A 32 -1.89 7.06 -7.41
C PRO A 32 -3.24 6.76 -8.08
N ASP A 33 -4.27 6.52 -7.27
CA ASP A 33 -5.62 6.10 -7.73
C ASP A 33 -6.71 7.13 -7.43
N LEU A 34 -6.34 8.35 -7.04
CA LEU A 34 -7.28 9.37 -6.63
C LEU A 34 -7.85 10.12 -7.85
N LEU A 35 -9.06 10.67 -7.72
CA LEU A 35 -9.69 11.40 -8.83
C LEU A 35 -8.94 12.70 -9.17
N TRP A 36 -8.19 13.24 -8.22
CA TRP A 36 -7.56 14.56 -8.29
C TRP A 36 -6.03 14.49 -8.33
N GLU A 37 -5.47 13.36 -8.78
CA GLU A 37 -4.03 13.15 -8.84
C GLU A 37 -3.31 14.31 -9.53
N PRO A 38 -2.15 14.75 -9.01
CA PRO A 38 -1.32 15.70 -9.72
C PRO A 38 -0.82 15.10 -11.04
N ASP A 39 -0.89 15.89 -12.10
CA ASP A 39 -0.26 15.55 -13.37
C ASP A 39 1.26 15.71 -13.23
N TRP A 40 1.97 14.58 -13.31
CA TRP A 40 3.43 14.56 -13.34
C TRP A 40 3.92 14.73 -14.79
N PRO A 41 4.88 15.63 -15.06
CA PRO A 41 5.38 15.85 -16.43
C PRO A 41 6.04 14.61 -17.03
N ASP A 42 6.66 13.77 -16.20
CA ASP A 42 7.26 12.49 -16.59
C ASP A 42 7.38 11.53 -15.39
N ASP A 43 7.81 10.29 -15.65
CA ASP A 43 8.00 9.30 -14.60
C ASP A 43 9.09 9.69 -13.59
N ALA A 44 10.15 10.39 -14.02
CA ALA A 44 11.26 10.78 -13.15
C ALA A 44 10.85 11.85 -12.12
N SER A 45 9.82 12.64 -12.44
CA SER A 45 9.28 13.69 -11.57
C SER A 45 8.37 13.17 -10.45
N LYS A 46 7.98 11.90 -10.48
CA LYS A 46 7.11 11.29 -9.45
C LYS A 46 7.83 11.25 -8.09
N PRO A 47 7.18 11.64 -6.98
CA PRO A 47 7.83 11.74 -5.66
C PRO A 47 8.48 10.44 -5.18
N TRP A 48 7.85 9.29 -5.43
CA TRP A 48 8.42 7.98 -5.06
C TRP A 48 9.60 7.58 -5.95
N VAL A 49 9.67 8.07 -7.19
CA VAL A 49 10.80 7.85 -8.10
C VAL A 49 12.00 8.71 -7.69
N ILE A 50 11.75 9.96 -7.32
CA ILE A 50 12.77 10.86 -6.75
C ILE A 50 13.25 10.32 -5.41
N GLY A 51 12.32 9.96 -4.52
CA GLY A 51 12.60 9.53 -3.17
C GLY A 51 13.40 8.24 -3.10
N ARG A 52 13.21 7.31 -4.04
CA ARG A 52 13.87 5.99 -4.03
C ARG A 52 15.26 5.96 -4.67
N GLN A 53 15.78 7.10 -5.14
CA GLN A 53 17.13 7.18 -5.71
C GLN A 53 18.20 6.82 -4.66
N LEU A 54 19.35 6.35 -5.12
CA LEU A 54 20.47 6.03 -4.25
C LEU A 54 20.99 7.28 -3.53
N CYS A 55 21.28 7.13 -2.23
CA CYS A 55 22.02 8.11 -1.45
C CYS A 55 23.40 7.54 -1.10
N GLY A 56 24.36 7.73 -2.01
CA GLY A 56 25.68 7.10 -1.89
C GLY A 56 25.59 5.57 -1.90
N ARG A 57 25.85 4.93 -0.76
CA ARG A 57 25.75 3.46 -0.59
C ARG A 57 24.43 3.00 0.05
N ILE A 58 23.41 3.87 0.08
CA ILE A 58 22.11 3.60 0.70
C ILE A 58 21.05 3.50 -0.40
N ALA A 59 20.28 2.42 -0.40
CA ALA A 59 19.14 2.17 -1.30
C ALA A 59 17.83 2.02 -0.51
N ILE A 60 16.72 2.54 -1.03
CA ILE A 60 15.39 2.44 -0.42
C ILE A 60 14.59 1.32 -1.08
N ALA A 61 14.01 0.41 -0.27
CA ALA A 61 13.57 -0.91 -0.74
C ALA A 61 12.15 -1.33 -0.31
N ASN A 62 11.32 -0.39 0.16
CA ASN A 62 9.97 -0.67 0.63
C ASN A 62 8.90 -0.54 -0.48
N SER A 63 7.64 -0.72 -0.12
CA SER A 63 6.50 -0.60 -1.04
C SER A 63 6.21 0.86 -1.43
N ASP A 64 6.54 1.84 -0.58
CA ASP A 64 6.45 3.27 -0.89
C ASP A 64 7.34 3.68 -2.06
N ALA A 65 8.47 2.99 -2.26
CA ALA A 65 9.31 3.18 -3.44
C ALA A 65 8.54 2.89 -4.74
N GLY A 66 7.46 2.11 -4.70
CA GLY A 66 6.59 1.84 -5.85
C GLY A 66 5.28 2.62 -5.89
N ALA A 67 4.99 3.42 -4.86
CA ALA A 67 3.64 3.98 -4.65
C ALA A 67 2.53 2.93 -4.81
N SER A 68 2.70 1.79 -4.14
CA SER A 68 1.70 0.73 -4.05
C SER A 68 1.89 0.00 -2.73
N ALA A 69 0.79 -0.24 -2.02
CA ALA A 69 0.83 -0.89 -0.70
C ALA A 69 0.90 -2.42 -0.77
N ASP A 70 1.06 -2.99 -1.95
CA ASP A 70 1.05 -4.43 -2.15
C ASP A 70 2.38 -5.08 -1.77
N THR A 71 2.31 -6.30 -1.24
CA THR A 71 3.49 -7.12 -0.93
C THR A 71 4.39 -7.33 -2.16
N ASN A 72 3.80 -7.44 -3.36
CA ASN A 72 4.57 -7.57 -4.60
C ASN A 72 5.41 -6.32 -4.91
N SER A 73 4.90 -5.12 -4.61
CA SER A 73 5.65 -3.86 -4.76
C SER A 73 6.87 -3.86 -3.84
N ALA A 74 6.70 -4.25 -2.57
CA ALA A 74 7.81 -4.38 -1.63
C ALA A 74 8.90 -5.34 -2.14
N ILE A 75 8.52 -6.52 -2.63
CA ILE A 75 9.46 -7.52 -3.16
C ILE A 75 10.17 -6.99 -4.41
N THR A 76 9.44 -6.36 -5.32
CA THR A 76 9.99 -5.78 -6.56
C THR A 76 11.03 -4.71 -6.25
N HIS A 77 10.73 -3.81 -5.31
CA HIS A 77 11.65 -2.74 -4.93
C HIS A 77 12.81 -3.21 -4.05
N ALA A 78 12.65 -4.30 -3.30
CA ALA A 78 13.76 -4.99 -2.64
C ALA A 78 14.74 -5.58 -3.66
N HIS A 79 14.24 -6.31 -4.66
CA HIS A 79 15.07 -6.85 -5.74
C HIS A 79 15.81 -5.73 -6.48
N ARG A 80 15.09 -4.66 -6.88
CA ARG A 80 15.68 -3.47 -7.51
C ARG A 80 16.81 -2.88 -6.67
N ALA A 81 16.57 -2.63 -5.38
CA ALA A 81 17.54 -1.98 -4.50
C ALA A 81 18.84 -2.80 -4.36
N VAL A 82 18.74 -4.13 -4.34
CA VAL A 82 19.93 -5.01 -4.36
C VAL A 82 20.69 -4.90 -5.68
N SER A 83 19.98 -4.86 -6.82
CA SER A 83 20.60 -4.68 -8.13
C SER A 83 21.30 -3.32 -8.29
N GLU A 84 20.80 -2.26 -7.66
CA GLU A 84 21.38 -0.92 -7.72
C GLU A 84 22.67 -0.76 -6.89
N LEU A 85 22.89 -1.63 -5.90
CA LEU A 85 24.09 -1.62 -5.05
C LEU A 85 25.24 -2.47 -5.59
N ALA A 86 24.98 -3.31 -6.60
CA ALA A 86 25.96 -4.19 -7.23
C ALA A 86 26.82 -3.44 -8.26
#